data_AF-A0A415ZHA5-F1
#
_entry.id   AF-A0A415ZHA5-F1
#
_cell.length_a   1.000
_cell.length_b   1.000
_cell.length_c   1.000
_cell.angle_alpha   90.00
_cell.angle_beta   90.00
_cell.angle_gamma   90.00
#
_symmetry.space_group_name_H-M   'P 1'
#
loop_
_entity.id
_entity.type
_entity.pdbx_description
1 polymer ?
#
loop_
_entity_poly.entity_id
_entity_poly.type
_entity_poly.pdbx_seq_one_letter_code
_entity_poly.pdbx_strand_id
1 'polypeptide(L)'
;MMKLSKYEKETIINWNEAESTASIYTFNTDLKRRLAEFSRKYPLLCRLERSTSEDSVTYVIEKSRRSVRLISPYSEERLAAAREYAKQHGFQVLRAEKESA
;
A
#
# COMPACT_ATOMS: atom_id res chain seq x y z
N MET A 1 -20.16 -20.88 4.57
CA MET A 1 -19.81 -19.82 3.61
C MET A 1 -18.50 -20.21 2.96
N MET A 2 -18.41 -20.30 1.63
CA MET A 2 -17.17 -20.71 0.96
C MET A 2 -16.10 -19.65 1.14
N LYS A 3 -14.88 -20.08 1.47
CA LYS A 3 -13.73 -19.18 1.63
C LYS A 3 -13.27 -18.73 0.25
N LEU A 4 -13.30 -17.42 0.00
CA LEU A 4 -12.79 -16.84 -1.25
C LEU A 4 -11.33 -17.26 -1.47
N SER A 5 -11.04 -17.68 -2.69
CA SER A 5 -9.71 -17.97 -3.19
C SER A 5 -8.84 -16.69 -3.25
N LYS A 6 -7.53 -16.86 -3.40
CA LYS A 6 -6.63 -15.71 -3.59
C LYS A 6 -6.94 -14.94 -4.88
N TYR A 7 -7.45 -15.62 -5.90
CA TYR A 7 -7.79 -15.02 -7.18
C TYR A 7 -9.00 -14.08 -7.06
N GLU A 8 -10.03 -14.50 -6.32
CA GLU A 8 -11.24 -13.70 -6.08
C GLU A 8 -10.98 -12.49 -5.16
N LYS A 9 -9.88 -12.52 -4.39
CA LYS A 9 -9.47 -11.44 -3.49
C LYS A 9 -8.72 -10.34 -4.23
N GLU A 10 -9.43 -9.67 -5.12
CA GLU A 10 -8.85 -8.63 -5.97
C GLU A 10 -8.80 -7.24 -5.31
N THR A 11 -8.22 -6.30 -6.05
CA THR A 11 -8.28 -4.87 -5.75
C THR A 11 -8.65 -4.14 -7.02
N ILE A 12 -9.79 -3.47 -7.00
CA ILE A 12 -10.32 -2.70 -8.13
C ILE A 12 -10.24 -1.24 -7.76
N ILE A 13 -9.75 -0.42 -8.69
CA ILE A 13 -9.69 1.03 -8.48
C ILE A 13 -10.36 1.74 -9.65
N ASN A 14 -11.52 2.32 -9.37
CA ASN A 14 -12.30 3.06 -10.34
C ASN A 14 -11.85 4.53 -10.34
N TRP A 15 -11.53 5.01 -11.54
CA TRP A 15 -11.00 6.34 -11.80
C TRP A 15 -11.59 6.87 -13.11
N ASN A 16 -12.88 7.23 -13.09
CA ASN A 16 -13.56 7.85 -14.23
C ASN A 16 -13.03 9.27 -14.47
N GLU A 17 -13.41 9.98 -15.54
CA GLU A 17 -12.98 11.39 -15.74
C GLU A 17 -13.91 12.41 -15.09
N ALA A 18 -15.18 12.06 -14.89
CA ALA A 18 -16.22 12.99 -14.45
C ALA A 18 -16.13 13.41 -12.97
N GLU A 19 -15.70 12.50 -12.09
CA GLU A 19 -15.71 12.72 -10.64
C GLU A 19 -14.36 13.28 -10.17
N SER A 20 -14.34 14.04 -9.07
CA SER A 20 -13.07 14.44 -8.43
C SER A 20 -12.48 13.34 -7.51
N THR A 21 -13.24 12.27 -7.30
CA THR A 21 -12.92 11.16 -6.39
C THR A 21 -12.66 9.86 -7.15
N ALA A 22 -12.00 8.93 -6.48
CA ALA A 22 -11.77 7.57 -6.92
C ALA A 22 -12.35 6.60 -5.89
N SER A 23 -12.83 5.45 -6.37
CA SER A 23 -13.30 4.35 -5.51
C SER A 23 -12.27 3.22 -5.50
N ILE A 24 -11.89 2.76 -4.31
CA ILE A 24 -10.94 1.68 -4.10
C ILE A 24 -11.68 0.55 -3.39
N TYR A 25 -11.92 -0.54 -4.11
CA TYR A 25 -12.40 -1.81 -3.57
C TYR A 25 -11.20 -2.73 -3.34
N THR A 26 -11.06 -3.33 -2.16
CA THR A 26 -9.90 -4.19 -1.88
C THR A 26 -10.13 -5.23 -0.79
N PHE A 27 -9.53 -6.41 -0.99
CA PHE A 27 -9.30 -7.41 0.06
C PHE A 27 -7.89 -7.32 0.68
N ASN A 28 -6.99 -6.49 0.14
CA ASN A 28 -5.59 -6.44 0.56
C ASN A 28 -5.45 -5.83 1.97
N THR A 29 -5.03 -6.65 2.94
CA THR A 29 -4.96 -6.25 4.36
C THR A 29 -4.10 -5.01 4.63
N ASP A 30 -2.95 -4.89 3.98
CA ASP A 30 -2.06 -3.74 4.19
C ASP A 30 -2.65 -2.45 3.61
N LEU A 31 -3.25 -2.53 2.42
CA LEU A 31 -3.96 -1.40 1.82
C LEU A 31 -5.17 -0.99 2.68
N LYS A 32 -5.94 -1.96 3.21
CA LYS A 32 -7.04 -1.68 4.15
C LYS A 32 -6.58 -0.88 5.37
N ARG A 33 -5.48 -1.31 6.01
CA ARG A 33 -4.91 -0.63 7.18
C ARG A 33 -4.54 0.82 6.84
N ARG A 34 -3.83 1.02 5.72
CA ARG A 34 -3.42 2.35 5.26
C ARG A 34 -4.61 3.26 4.93
N LEU A 35 -5.66 2.72 4.29
CA LEU A 35 -6.88 3.46 4.00
C LEU A 35 -7.65 3.83 5.27
N ALA A 36 -7.74 2.93 6.24
CA ALA A 36 -8.38 3.20 7.53
C ALA A 36 -7.63 4.23 8.37
N GLU A 37 -6.29 4.20 8.37
CA GLU A 37 -5.47 5.24 8.99
C GLU A 37 -5.65 6.59 8.29
N PHE A 38 -5.61 6.59 6.95
CA PHE A 38 -5.76 7.80 6.16
C PHE A 38 -7.16 8.42 6.30
N SER A 39 -8.23 7.63 6.32
CA SER A 39 -9.61 8.13 6.50
C SER A 39 -9.82 8.70 7.89
N ARG A 40 -9.25 8.08 8.94
CA ARG A 40 -9.30 8.62 10.30
C ARG A 40 -8.59 9.97 10.41
N LYS A 41 -7.45 10.12 9.72
CA LYS A 41 -6.66 11.36 9.75
C LYS A 41 -7.26 12.46 8.86
N TYR A 42 -7.87 12.09 7.74
CA TYR A 42 -8.39 13.02 6.73
C TYR A 42 -9.80 12.60 6.26
N PRO A 43 -10.82 12.68 7.12
CA PRO A 43 -12.16 12.14 6.83
C PRO A 43 -12.87 12.82 5.66
N LEU A 44 -12.51 14.07 5.35
CA LEU A 44 -13.04 14.80 4.19
C LEU A 44 -12.44 14.32 2.86
N LEU A 45 -11.21 13.78 2.89
CA LEU A 45 -10.46 13.39 1.69
C LEU A 45 -10.57 11.90 1.40
N CYS A 46 -10.89 11.10 2.40
CA CYS A 46 -11.04 9.66 2.28
C CYS A 46 -12.08 9.15 3.27
N ARG A 47 -13.07 8.40 2.80
CA ARG A 47 -14.14 7.84 3.63
C ARG A 47 -14.38 6.37 3.28
N LEU A 48 -14.70 5.58 4.31
CA LEU A 48 -15.22 4.24 4.12
C LEU A 48 -16.64 4.36 3.54
N GLU A 49 -16.89 3.70 2.41
CA GLU A 49 -18.20 3.68 1.76
C GLU A 49 -18.93 2.36 2.03
N ARG A 50 -18.21 1.23 2.02
CA ARG A 50 -18.79 -0.10 2.24
C ARG A 50 -17.77 -1.04 2.86
N SER A 51 -18.26 -1.98 3.66
CA SER A 51 -17.55 -3.19 4.07
C SER A 51 -18.46 -4.40 3.83
N THR A 52 -17.90 -5.53 3.40
CA THR A 52 -18.68 -6.76 3.18
C THR A 52 -18.39 -7.81 4.25
N SER A 53 -19.26 -8.83 4.36
CA SER A 53 -19.08 -9.98 5.25
C SER A 53 -17.82 -10.79 4.95
N GLU A 54 -17.34 -10.72 3.71
CA GLU A 54 -16.16 -11.41 3.20
C GLU A 54 -14.86 -10.61 3.44
N ASP A 55 -14.92 -9.55 4.25
CA ASP A 55 -13.77 -8.73 4.65
C ASP A 55 -13.16 -7.89 3.51
N SER A 56 -13.95 -7.59 2.47
CA SER A 56 -13.63 -6.52 1.53
C SER A 56 -14.09 -5.16 2.05
N VAL A 57 -13.42 -4.11 1.59
CA VAL A 57 -13.79 -2.73 1.88
C VAL A 57 -13.74 -1.88 0.62
N THR A 58 -14.62 -0.89 0.57
CA THR A 58 -14.65 0.15 -0.45
C THR A 58 -14.44 1.51 0.20
N TYR A 59 -13.42 2.24 -0.27
CA TYR A 59 -13.15 3.61 0.14
C TYR A 59 -13.32 4.56 -1.03
N VAL A 60 -13.90 5.74 -0.76
CA VAL A 60 -13.89 6.87 -1.69
C VAL A 60 -12.80 7.83 -1.24
N ILE A 61 -11.89 8.18 -2.15
CA ILE A 61 -10.75 9.06 -1.89
C ILE A 61 -10.66 10.15 -2.96
N GLU A 62 -10.25 11.36 -2.60
CA GLU A 62 -9.92 12.38 -3.60
C GLU A 62 -8.80 11.90 -4.53
N LYS A 63 -8.97 12.12 -5.84
CA LYS A 63 -7.97 11.75 -6.84
C LYS A 63 -6.61 12.41 -6.60
N SER A 64 -6.61 13.62 -6.04
CA SER A 64 -5.37 14.33 -5.70
C SER A 64 -4.51 13.58 -4.66
N ARG A 65 -5.08 12.63 -3.91
CA ARG A 65 -4.41 11.87 -2.83
C ARG A 65 -3.93 10.47 -3.25
N ARG A 66 -4.23 10.02 -4.46
CA ARG A 66 -3.74 8.75 -5.01
C ARG A 66 -2.95 9.00 -6.29
N SER A 67 -1.78 8.38 -6.42
CA SER A 67 -0.99 8.42 -7.65
C SER A 67 -0.82 7.02 -8.22
N VAL A 68 -0.98 6.87 -9.53
CA VAL A 68 -0.51 5.68 -10.26
C VAL A 68 0.86 6.02 -10.83
N ARG A 69 1.89 5.26 -10.43
CA ARG A 69 3.26 5.46 -10.90
C ARG A 69 3.68 4.29 -11.77
N LEU A 70 4.06 4.59 -13.02
CA LEU A 70 4.74 3.63 -13.87
C LEU A 70 6.23 3.65 -13.52
N ILE A 71 6.75 2.52 -13.07
CA ILE A 71 8.15 2.37 -12.68
C ILE A 71 8.80 1.43 -13.70
N SER A 72 9.81 1.93 -14.40
CA SER A 72 10.65 1.10 -15.25
C SER A 72 11.39 0.07 -14.39
N PRO A 73 11.50 -1.20 -14.83
CA PRO A 73 12.37 -2.15 -14.16
C PRO A 73 13.79 -1.57 -14.10
N TYR A 74 14.48 -1.79 -12.97
CA TYR A 74 15.87 -1.36 -12.86
C TYR A 74 16.74 -2.16 -13.84
N SER A 75 17.63 -1.46 -14.56
CA SER A 75 18.68 -2.11 -15.32
C SER A 75 19.61 -2.90 -14.38
N GLU A 76 20.29 -3.91 -14.92
CA GLU A 76 21.25 -4.69 -14.14
C GLU A 76 22.34 -3.81 -13.53
N GLU A 77 22.84 -2.82 -14.28
CA GLU A 77 23.79 -1.80 -13.83
C GLU A 77 23.26 -1.02 -12.62
N ARG A 78 21.98 -0.60 -12.66
CA ARG A 78 21.36 0.13 -11.55
C ARG A 78 21.14 -0.75 -10.33
N LEU A 79 20.80 -2.03 -10.53
CA LEU A 79 20.72 -3.01 -9.45
C LEU A 79 22.09 -3.27 -8.83
N ALA A 80 23.15 -3.36 -9.62
CA ALA A 80 24.52 -3.54 -9.15
C ALA A 80 24.99 -2.34 -8.32
N ALA A 81 24.80 -1.11 -8.83
CA ALA A 81 25.13 0.12 -8.11
C ALA A 81 24.35 0.22 -6.78
N ALA A 82 23.06 -0.11 -6.77
CA ALA A 82 22.25 -0.12 -5.56
C ALA A 82 22.74 -1.16 -4.53
N ARG A 83 23.18 -2.34 -4.99
CA ARG A 83 23.78 -3.38 -4.13
C ARG A 83 25.12 -2.93 -3.55
N GLU A 84 25.98 -2.31 -4.35
CA GLU A 84 27.27 -1.78 -3.86
C GLU A 84 27.06 -0.65 -2.85
N TYR A 85 26.16 0.29 -3.15
CA TYR A 85 25.78 1.34 -2.22
C TYR A 85 25.24 0.77 -0.91
N ALA A 86 24.40 -0.27 -0.97
CA ALA A 86 23.90 -0.96 0.22
C ALA A 86 25.00 -1.72 0.99
N LYS A 87 26.07 -2.21 0.34
CA LYS A 87 27.22 -2.81 1.06
C LYS A 87 28.04 -1.74 1.78
N GLN A 88 28.20 -0.56 1.17
CA GLN A 88 29.01 0.53 1.73
C GLN A 88 28.29 1.32 2.82
N HIS A 89 26.98 1.50 2.68
CA HIS A 89 26.17 2.38 3.54
C HIS A 89 24.96 1.70 4.19
N GLY A 90 24.72 0.42 3.89
CA GLY A 90 23.62 -0.33 4.46
C GLY A 90 23.83 -0.68 5.94
N PHE A 91 22.70 -0.97 6.58
CA PHE A 91 22.49 -1.13 8.02
C PHE A 91 23.71 -1.63 8.83
N GLN A 92 24.33 -0.72 9.60
CA GLN A 92 25.22 -1.12 10.69
C GLN A 92 24.36 -1.77 11.78
N VAL A 93 24.46 -3.08 11.93
CA VAL A 93 23.88 -3.78 13.08
C VAL A 93 24.59 -3.24 14.32
N LEU A 94 23.89 -2.43 15.11
CA LEU A 94 24.33 -2.09 16.47
C LEU A 94 24.47 -3.42 17.23
N ARG A 95 25.71 -3.92 17.37
CA ARG A 95 25.98 -5.03 18.27
C ARG A 95 25.71 -4.50 19.67
N ALA A 96 24.62 -4.97 20.29
CA ALA A 96 24.42 -4.79 21.72
C ALA A 96 25.62 -5.40 22.43
N GLU A 97 26.42 -4.57 23.08
CA GLU A 97 27.47 -5.02 23.97
C GLU A 97 26.80 -5.90 25.04
N LYS A 98 27.22 -7.15 25.13
CA LYS A 98 26.83 -7.99 26.27
C LYS A 98 27.49 -7.37 27.49
N GLU A 99 26.71 -6.72 28.34
CA GLU A 99 27.10 -6.47 29.74
C GLU A 99 27.39 -7.83 30.38
N SER A 100 28.68 -8.11 30.55
CA SER A 100 29.18 -9.15 31.43
C SER A 100 28.99 -8.68 32.88
N ALA A 101 28.05 -9.32 33.57
CA ALA A 101 27.89 -9.28 35.02
C ALA A 101 28.98 -10.11 35.73
#